data_AF-A0A7Y2VCJ6-F1
#
_entry.id   AF-A0A7Y2VCJ6-F1
#
_cell.length_a   1.000
_cell.length_b   1.000
_cell.length_c   1.000
_cell.angle_alpha   90.00
_cell.angle_beta   90.00
_cell.angle_gamma   90.00
#
_symmetry.space_group_name_H-M   'P 1'
#
loop_
_entity.id
_entity.type
_entity.pdbx_description
1 polymer ?
#
loop_
_entity_poly.entity_id
_entity_poly.type
_entity_poly.pdbx_seq_one_letter_code
_entity_poly.pdbx_strand_id
1 'polypeptide(L)'
;MTFQEQIQEEIPLDLPAIKPYELSINHAPRRKDILSAEEKKLALKNALRYFKPEHHKVLIEEFKEELNDHGRIYMYRFRPDYAMYARSLEEYPAKSQQAAAIMLMIQNNLDPEVAQHPHELITYGGNGAVFQNWAQYRLTMKYLSEMTDEQTLVMYSGHPMGLFPSHKDAPRVVVTNGMMIPNYSTQDDWEKYNALGVTQYGQMTAGSYMYIGPQGIVHGTTITVLNGFRKIGKSPKGHLFVTSGLGGMSGAQPKAGNIAGCITVCAEINPKAVETRHSQGWVDEVCHDLDQLVLRVKAAKEKIETVSIAYLGNIV
;
A
#
# COMPACT_ATOMS: atom_id res chain seq x y z
N MET A 1 -9.68 -17.79 18.93
CA MET A 1 -8.33 -18.20 18.53
C MET A 1 -7.34 -17.11 18.87
N THR A 2 -6.17 -17.49 19.36
CA THR A 2 -5.03 -16.58 19.58
C THR A 2 -4.47 -16.06 18.25
N PHE A 3 -3.60 -15.05 18.31
CA PHE A 3 -2.88 -14.55 17.13
C PHE A 3 -2.13 -15.68 16.40
N GLN A 4 -1.38 -16.50 17.15
CA GLN A 4 -0.56 -17.57 16.60
C GLN A 4 -1.42 -18.66 15.93
N GLU A 5 -2.53 -19.04 16.57
CA GLU A 5 -3.50 -20.00 16.01
C GLU A 5 -4.05 -19.51 14.67
N GLN A 6 -4.46 -18.23 14.59
CA GLN A 6 -5.01 -17.68 13.34
C GLN A 6 -3.97 -17.64 12.20
N ILE A 7 -2.70 -17.33 12.52
CA ILE A 7 -1.59 -17.39 11.55
C ILE A 7 -1.40 -18.81 11.00
N GLN A 8 -1.50 -19.82 11.87
CA GLN A 8 -1.28 -21.23 11.51
C GLN A 8 -2.51 -21.95 10.93
N GLU A 9 -3.69 -21.33 10.95
CA GLU A 9 -4.98 -21.94 10.56
C GLU A 9 -5.19 -22.05 9.03
N GLU A 10 -4.30 -21.54 8.17
CA GLU A 10 -4.46 -21.60 6.69
C GLU A 10 -5.81 -21.05 6.18
N ILE A 11 -6.62 -21.80 5.43
CA ILE A 11 -8.01 -21.43 5.17
C ILE A 11 -8.88 -22.13 6.23
N PRO A 12 -9.64 -21.39 7.06
CA PRO A 12 -10.48 -21.99 8.10
C PRO A 12 -11.38 -23.10 7.54
N LEU A 13 -11.46 -24.21 8.27
CA LEU A 13 -12.25 -25.37 7.86
C LEU A 13 -13.74 -25.02 7.78
N ASP A 14 -14.23 -24.27 8.76
CA ASP A 14 -15.57 -23.70 8.77
C ASP A 14 -15.54 -22.26 8.28
N LEU A 15 -16.61 -21.82 7.59
CA LEU A 15 -16.69 -20.45 7.10
C LEU A 15 -16.75 -19.46 8.28
N PRO A 16 -15.77 -18.54 8.43
CA PRO A 16 -15.81 -17.54 9.48
C PRO A 16 -16.94 -16.55 9.21
N ALA A 17 -17.45 -15.85 10.22
CA ALA A 17 -18.54 -14.89 10.04
C ALA A 17 -18.21 -13.79 9.00
N ILE A 18 -19.24 -13.28 8.31
CA ILE A 18 -19.12 -12.15 7.39
C ILE A 18 -18.55 -10.94 8.15
N LYS A 19 -17.58 -10.24 7.55
CA LYS A 19 -17.02 -9.01 8.12
C LYS A 19 -17.89 -7.81 7.72
N PRO A 20 -18.33 -6.97 8.67
CA PRO A 20 -19.07 -5.76 8.33
C PRO A 20 -18.17 -4.74 7.60
N TYR A 21 -18.80 -3.89 6.79
CA TYR A 21 -18.12 -2.78 6.12
C TYR A 21 -17.85 -1.64 7.11
N GLU A 22 -16.59 -1.23 7.24
CA GLU A 22 -16.15 -0.26 8.26
C GLU A 22 -16.01 1.15 7.66
N LEU A 23 -17.01 2.00 7.87
CA LEU A 23 -17.06 3.37 7.30
C LEU A 23 -15.91 4.29 7.76
N SER A 24 -15.27 3.98 8.88
CA SER A 24 -14.14 4.76 9.41
C SER A 24 -12.82 4.48 8.68
N ILE A 25 -12.72 3.37 7.93
CA ILE A 25 -11.52 3.00 7.18
C ILE A 25 -11.61 3.56 5.77
N ASN A 26 -10.47 4.03 5.24
CA ASN A 26 -10.39 4.49 3.87
C ASN A 26 -10.40 3.28 2.91
N HIS A 27 -11.51 3.05 2.23
CA HIS A 27 -11.66 1.94 1.29
C HIS A 27 -11.26 2.29 -0.15
N ALA A 28 -10.79 1.28 -0.90
CA ALA A 28 -10.42 1.48 -2.29
C ALA A 28 -11.64 1.83 -3.16
N PRO A 29 -11.49 2.71 -4.15
CA PRO A 29 -12.57 3.01 -5.09
C PRO A 29 -12.92 1.77 -5.92
N ARG A 30 -14.18 1.70 -6.37
CA ARG A 30 -14.64 0.66 -7.30
C ARG A 30 -13.74 0.62 -8.55
N ARG A 31 -13.33 -0.59 -8.93
CA ARG A 31 -12.50 -0.83 -10.12
C ARG A 31 -13.34 -0.91 -11.39
N LYS A 32 -12.68 -0.70 -12.52
CA LYS A 32 -13.30 -0.77 -13.85
C LYS A 32 -13.91 -2.16 -14.06
N ASP A 33 -15.20 -2.22 -14.38
CA ASP A 33 -15.88 -3.45 -14.80
C ASP A 33 -15.51 -3.74 -16.25
N ILE A 34 -14.44 -4.50 -16.45
CA ILE A 34 -13.84 -4.79 -17.77
C ILE A 34 -14.06 -6.23 -18.24
N LEU A 35 -14.54 -7.11 -17.34
CA LEU A 35 -14.67 -8.53 -17.64
C LEU A 35 -15.93 -8.82 -18.48
N SER A 36 -15.76 -9.64 -19.52
CA SER A 36 -16.89 -10.27 -20.21
C SER A 36 -17.63 -11.27 -19.31
N ALA A 37 -18.82 -11.73 -19.71
CA ALA A 37 -19.60 -12.69 -18.94
C ALA A 37 -18.86 -14.01 -18.69
N GLU A 38 -18.11 -14.52 -19.67
CA GLU A 38 -17.29 -15.73 -19.51
C GLU A 38 -16.07 -15.48 -18.62
N GLU A 39 -15.46 -14.30 -18.70
CA GLU A 39 -14.36 -13.91 -17.81
C GLU A 39 -14.83 -13.71 -16.36
N LYS A 40 -16.04 -13.19 -16.12
CA LYS A 40 -16.63 -13.13 -14.77
C LYS A 40 -16.82 -14.54 -14.20
N LYS A 41 -17.31 -15.50 -15.00
CA LYS A 41 -17.37 -16.90 -14.58
C LYS A 41 -15.98 -17.46 -14.27
N LEU A 42 -14.96 -17.12 -15.07
CA LEU A 42 -13.58 -17.55 -14.84
C LEU A 42 -12.99 -16.92 -13.56
N ALA A 43 -13.25 -15.63 -13.30
CA ALA A 43 -12.83 -14.95 -12.07
C ALA A 43 -13.39 -15.66 -10.82
N LEU A 44 -14.68 -16.01 -10.85
CA LEU A 44 -15.31 -16.76 -9.76
C LEU A 44 -14.69 -18.15 -9.58
N LYS A 45 -14.45 -18.90 -10.67
CA LYS A 45 -13.76 -20.19 -10.61
C LYS A 45 -12.33 -20.05 -10.04
N ASN A 46 -11.61 -19.03 -10.47
CA ASN A 46 -10.25 -18.75 -9.98
C ASN A 46 -10.26 -18.38 -8.49
N ALA A 47 -11.26 -17.63 -8.02
CA ALA A 47 -11.42 -17.32 -6.60
C ALA A 47 -11.74 -18.57 -5.77
N LEU A 48 -12.62 -19.45 -6.27
CA LEU A 48 -13.03 -20.67 -5.57
C LEU A 48 -11.92 -21.72 -5.43
N ARG A 49 -10.82 -21.62 -6.18
CA ARG A 49 -9.70 -22.59 -6.12
C ARG A 49 -9.04 -22.69 -4.74
N TYR A 50 -9.18 -21.66 -3.91
CA TYR A 50 -8.60 -21.61 -2.57
C TYR A 50 -9.44 -22.35 -1.52
N PHE A 51 -10.67 -22.76 -1.86
CA PHE A 51 -11.65 -23.25 -0.91
C PHE A 51 -12.12 -24.65 -1.26
N LYS A 52 -12.51 -25.42 -0.23
CA LYS A 52 -13.08 -26.75 -0.41
C LYS A 52 -14.43 -26.68 -1.16
N PRO A 53 -14.78 -27.69 -1.98
CA PRO A 53 -16.02 -27.71 -2.74
C PRO A 53 -17.30 -27.53 -1.92
N GLU A 54 -17.32 -27.99 -0.67
CA GLU A 54 -18.47 -27.84 0.25
C GLU A 54 -18.86 -26.38 0.50
N HIS A 55 -17.90 -25.46 0.43
CA HIS A 55 -18.11 -24.03 0.67
C HIS A 55 -18.47 -23.25 -0.59
N HIS A 56 -18.32 -23.85 -1.78
CA HIS A 56 -18.44 -23.13 -3.05
C HIS A 56 -19.83 -22.53 -3.26
N LYS A 57 -20.88 -23.22 -2.79
CA LYS A 57 -22.27 -22.74 -2.94
C LYS A 57 -22.52 -21.44 -2.19
N VAL A 58 -21.87 -21.24 -1.05
CA VAL A 58 -22.00 -20.01 -0.25
C VAL A 58 -21.08 -18.92 -0.81
N LEU A 59 -19.80 -19.27 -1.00
CA LEU A 59 -18.77 -18.31 -1.41
C LEU A 59 -18.98 -17.74 -2.82
N ILE A 60 -19.61 -18.49 -3.73
CA ILE A 60 -19.82 -18.01 -5.09
C ILE A 60 -20.76 -16.79 -5.15
N GLU A 61 -21.78 -16.73 -4.29
CA GLU A 61 -22.69 -15.59 -4.24
C GLU A 61 -21.98 -14.37 -3.66
N GLU A 62 -21.21 -14.54 -2.58
CA GLU A 62 -20.39 -13.48 -1.98
C GLU A 62 -19.34 -12.93 -2.95
N PHE A 63 -18.61 -13.81 -3.63
CA PHE A 63 -17.58 -13.37 -4.59
C PHE A 63 -18.20 -12.69 -5.81
N LYS A 64 -19.42 -13.06 -6.19
CA LYS A 64 -20.16 -12.39 -7.26
C LYS A 64 -20.61 -10.99 -6.82
N GLU A 65 -21.06 -10.83 -5.59
CA GLU A 65 -21.39 -9.53 -5.00
C GLU A 65 -20.14 -8.63 -4.94
N GLU A 66 -19.03 -9.12 -4.37
CA GLU A 66 -17.77 -8.37 -4.32
C GLU A 66 -17.30 -7.93 -5.72
N LEU A 67 -17.36 -8.84 -6.71
CA LEU A 67 -16.97 -8.53 -8.08
C LEU A 67 -17.85 -7.45 -8.71
N ASN A 68 -19.15 -7.42 -8.42
CA ASN A 68 -20.06 -6.40 -8.95
C ASN A 68 -19.85 -5.04 -8.29
N ASP A 69 -19.72 -5.04 -6.96
CA ASP A 69 -19.69 -3.83 -6.14
C ASP A 69 -18.33 -3.16 -6.20
N HIS A 70 -17.25 -3.95 -6.20
CA HIS A 70 -15.88 -3.45 -6.13
C HIS A 70 -15.08 -3.64 -7.42
N GLY A 71 -15.57 -4.48 -8.35
CA GLY A 71 -14.79 -4.87 -9.53
C GLY A 71 -13.65 -5.84 -9.21
N ARG A 72 -13.62 -6.38 -7.98
CA ARG A 72 -12.58 -7.27 -7.43
C ARG A 72 -13.18 -8.23 -6.41
N ILE A 73 -12.52 -9.37 -6.22
CA ILE A 73 -12.87 -10.37 -5.21
C ILE A 73 -11.77 -10.34 -4.15
N TYR A 74 -11.99 -9.61 -3.06
CA TYR A 74 -11.06 -9.46 -1.95
C TYR A 74 -11.19 -10.58 -0.92
N MET A 75 -12.32 -11.27 -0.90
CA MET A 75 -12.65 -12.33 0.03
C MET A 75 -12.70 -11.82 1.48
N TYR A 76 -13.44 -10.72 1.72
CA TYR A 76 -13.41 -9.97 2.99
C TYR A 76 -13.70 -10.86 4.21
N ARG A 77 -14.54 -11.88 4.05
CA ARG A 77 -14.84 -12.91 5.06
C ARG A 77 -13.58 -13.48 5.72
N PHE A 78 -12.48 -13.61 4.97
CA PHE A 78 -11.24 -14.26 5.41
C PHE A 78 -10.18 -13.30 5.98
N ARG A 79 -10.50 -12.01 6.13
CA ARG A 79 -9.66 -11.07 6.87
C ARG A 79 -9.52 -11.55 8.33
N PRO A 80 -8.30 -11.61 8.90
CA PRO A 80 -8.09 -12.05 10.28
C PRO A 80 -8.71 -11.09 11.31
N ASP A 81 -8.96 -11.60 12.52
CA ASP A 81 -9.58 -10.84 13.61
C ASP A 81 -8.58 -10.16 14.53
N TYR A 82 -7.29 -10.48 14.43
CA TYR A 82 -6.26 -9.76 15.18
C TYR A 82 -6.02 -8.36 14.58
N ALA A 83 -5.59 -7.43 15.43
CA ALA A 83 -5.12 -6.14 14.99
C ALA A 83 -3.91 -6.31 14.05
N MET A 84 -3.99 -5.70 12.88
CA MET A 84 -2.98 -5.76 11.82
C MET A 84 -1.91 -4.70 12.09
N TYR A 85 -0.76 -5.12 12.61
CA TYR A 85 0.42 -4.28 12.82
C TYR A 85 1.67 -5.14 12.95
N ALA A 86 2.85 -4.53 12.79
CA ALA A 86 4.12 -5.22 13.00
C ALA A 86 4.39 -5.51 14.48
N ARG A 87 4.39 -6.81 14.83
CA ARG A 87 4.72 -7.33 16.17
C ARG A 87 6.21 -7.62 16.36
N SER A 88 6.62 -7.89 17.60
CA SER A 88 7.95 -8.42 17.89
C SER A 88 8.13 -9.80 17.24
N LEU A 89 9.37 -10.15 16.85
CA LEU A 89 9.65 -11.37 16.08
C LEU A 89 9.21 -12.64 16.82
N GLU A 90 9.33 -12.65 18.14
CA GLU A 90 9.03 -13.78 19.02
C GLU A 90 7.52 -14.06 19.14
N GLU A 91 6.67 -13.11 18.77
CA GLU A 91 5.22 -13.29 18.78
C GLU A 91 4.74 -14.14 17.58
N TYR A 92 5.52 -14.18 16.50
CA TYR A 92 5.17 -14.96 15.30
C TYR A 92 5.49 -16.44 15.51
N PRO A 93 4.57 -17.36 15.15
CA PRO A 93 4.75 -18.79 15.38
C PRO A 93 5.58 -19.44 14.25
N ALA A 94 6.76 -18.90 13.97
CA ALA A 94 7.63 -19.33 12.89
C ALA A 94 8.71 -20.32 13.35
N LYS A 95 9.05 -21.30 12.50
CA LYS A 95 10.27 -22.12 12.69
C LYS A 95 11.54 -21.40 12.25
N SER A 96 11.43 -20.54 11.23
CA SER A 96 12.52 -19.71 10.71
C SER A 96 12.38 -18.27 11.19
N GLN A 97 13.44 -17.70 11.77
CA GLN A 97 13.46 -16.29 12.18
C GLN A 97 13.35 -15.34 10.98
N GLN A 98 13.92 -15.71 9.83
CA GLN A 98 13.79 -14.92 8.61
C GLN A 98 12.34 -14.90 8.11
N ALA A 99 11.62 -16.02 8.23
CA ALA A 99 10.20 -16.07 7.89
C ALA A 99 9.34 -15.24 8.86
N ALA A 100 9.67 -15.22 10.16
CA ALA A 100 9.04 -14.31 11.13
C ALA A 100 9.21 -12.84 10.74
N ALA A 101 10.42 -12.44 10.33
CA ALA A 101 10.69 -11.08 9.87
C ALA A 101 9.87 -10.72 8.62
N ILE A 102 9.66 -11.67 7.70
CA ILE A 102 8.82 -11.43 6.52
C ILE A 102 7.35 -11.27 6.90
N MET A 103 6.83 -12.10 7.83
CA MET A 103 5.48 -11.95 8.37
C MET A 103 5.27 -10.57 9.01
N LEU A 104 6.26 -10.10 9.77
CA LEU A 104 6.28 -8.75 10.34
C LEU A 104 6.14 -7.68 9.27
N MET A 105 6.97 -7.74 8.23
CA MET A 105 6.95 -6.73 7.18
C MET A 105 5.66 -6.78 6.34
N ILE A 106 5.08 -7.96 6.14
CA ILE A 106 3.76 -8.11 5.51
C ILE A 106 2.69 -7.40 6.35
N GLN A 107 2.67 -7.62 7.67
CA GLN A 107 1.70 -6.97 8.54
C GLN A 107 1.91 -5.46 8.63
N ASN A 108 3.17 -4.98 8.61
CA ASN A 108 3.47 -3.55 8.51
C ASN A 108 2.86 -2.92 7.24
N ASN A 109 2.98 -3.59 6.09
CA ASN A 109 2.42 -3.11 4.83
C ASN A 109 0.88 -3.06 4.81
N LEU A 110 0.22 -3.78 5.72
CA LEU A 110 -1.24 -3.86 5.85
C LEU A 110 -1.77 -3.15 7.10
N ASP A 111 -0.89 -2.56 7.90
CA ASP A 111 -1.24 -1.80 9.10
C ASP A 111 -2.14 -0.62 8.72
N PRO A 112 -3.30 -0.40 9.36
CA PRO A 112 -4.17 0.74 9.10
C PRO A 112 -3.50 2.12 9.24
N GLU A 113 -2.42 2.24 10.01
CA GLU A 113 -1.65 3.48 10.12
C GLU A 113 -0.66 3.68 8.95
N VAL A 114 -0.40 2.63 8.16
CA VAL A 114 0.59 2.62 7.07
C VAL A 114 -0.09 2.48 5.70
N ALA A 115 -1.03 1.57 5.56
CA ALA A 115 -1.68 1.21 4.31
C ALA A 115 -2.77 2.20 3.90
N GLN A 116 -2.82 2.54 2.62
CA GLN A 116 -3.82 3.44 2.06
C GLN A 116 -5.24 2.86 2.11
N HIS A 117 -5.39 1.57 1.78
CA HIS A 117 -6.65 0.83 1.82
C HIS A 117 -6.41 -0.56 2.44
N PRO A 118 -6.31 -0.66 3.78
CA PRO A 118 -5.85 -1.89 4.46
C PRO A 118 -6.77 -3.09 4.20
N HIS A 119 -8.09 -2.89 4.13
CA HIS A 119 -9.06 -3.96 3.91
C HIS A 119 -9.04 -4.53 2.48
N GLU A 120 -8.58 -3.73 1.50
CA GLU A 120 -8.37 -4.14 0.10
C GLU A 120 -6.91 -4.54 -0.19
N LEU A 121 -6.11 -4.70 0.87
CA LEU A 121 -4.72 -5.12 0.83
C LEU A 121 -3.81 -4.18 0.02
N ILE A 122 -4.17 -2.89 -0.09
CA ILE A 122 -3.42 -1.88 -0.86
C ILE A 122 -2.65 -0.98 0.09
N THR A 123 -1.34 -0.97 -0.05
CA THR A 123 -0.44 -0.17 0.78
C THR A 123 -0.35 1.27 0.29
N TYR A 124 -0.12 1.51 -1.01
CA TYR A 124 -0.03 2.87 -1.56
C TYR A 124 -0.19 2.91 -3.08
N GLY A 125 -0.19 4.13 -3.64
CA GLY A 125 -0.29 4.34 -5.09
C GLY A 125 -1.69 4.08 -5.65
N GLY A 126 -2.70 4.00 -4.79
CA GLY A 126 -4.10 3.74 -5.15
C GLY A 126 -4.41 2.29 -5.50
N ASN A 127 -3.45 1.50 -5.98
CA ASN A 127 -3.64 0.09 -6.34
C ASN A 127 -2.40 -0.81 -6.10
N GLY A 128 -1.34 -0.28 -5.47
CA GLY A 128 -0.15 -1.05 -5.08
C GLY A 128 -0.49 -2.00 -3.94
N ALA A 129 -0.71 -3.27 -4.26
CA ALA A 129 -1.24 -4.26 -3.36
C ALA A 129 -0.17 -5.23 -2.82
N VAL A 130 -0.42 -5.73 -1.61
CA VAL A 130 0.36 -6.79 -0.96
C VAL A 130 -0.08 -8.15 -1.51
N PHE A 131 -1.39 -8.39 -1.54
CA PHE A 131 -2.02 -9.58 -2.10
C PHE A 131 -3.28 -9.20 -2.87
N GLN A 132 -3.79 -10.10 -3.71
CA GLN A 132 -5.02 -9.89 -4.47
C GLN A 132 -6.27 -10.06 -3.58
N ASN A 133 -6.16 -10.92 -2.56
CA ASN A 133 -7.26 -11.28 -1.67
C ASN A 133 -6.77 -11.85 -0.33
N TRP A 134 -7.67 -11.97 0.64
CA TRP A 134 -7.35 -12.44 1.98
C TRP A 134 -7.02 -13.93 2.08
N ALA A 135 -7.46 -14.77 1.12
CA ALA A 135 -7.04 -16.17 1.09
C ALA A 135 -5.54 -16.31 0.82
N GLN A 136 -5.00 -15.49 -0.09
CA GLN A 136 -3.57 -15.43 -0.37
C GLN A 136 -2.78 -14.99 0.86
N TYR A 137 -3.23 -13.95 1.56
CA TYR A 137 -2.64 -13.54 2.84
C TYR A 137 -2.56 -14.71 3.81
N ARG A 138 -3.70 -15.36 4.10
CA ARG A 138 -3.79 -16.45 5.05
C ARG A 138 -2.85 -17.62 4.72
N LEU A 139 -2.82 -18.04 3.46
CA LEU A 139 -1.93 -19.11 3.00
C LEU A 139 -0.45 -18.72 3.07
N THR A 140 -0.10 -17.47 2.73
CA THR A 140 1.28 -16.98 2.87
C THR A 140 1.71 -16.96 4.33
N MET A 141 0.89 -16.46 5.24
CA MET A 141 1.21 -16.45 6.68
C MET A 141 1.36 -17.88 7.22
N LYS A 142 0.50 -18.81 6.78
CA LYS A 142 0.63 -20.25 7.08
C LYS A 142 1.99 -20.78 6.64
N TYR A 143 2.34 -20.64 5.36
CA TYR A 143 3.59 -21.18 4.82
C TYR A 143 4.81 -20.59 5.51
N LEU A 144 4.82 -19.27 5.79
CA LEU A 144 5.89 -18.61 6.52
C LEU A 144 6.00 -19.12 7.97
N SER A 145 4.90 -19.49 8.61
CA SER A 145 4.93 -20.03 9.97
C SER A 145 5.58 -21.43 10.05
N GLU A 146 5.41 -22.27 9.01
CA GLU A 146 5.84 -23.67 9.07
C GLU A 146 7.12 -23.99 8.32
N MET A 147 7.56 -23.10 7.42
CA MET A 147 8.74 -23.31 6.58
C MET A 147 10.02 -23.39 7.40
N THR A 148 10.97 -24.17 6.91
CA THR A 148 12.33 -24.23 7.45
C THR A 148 13.29 -23.30 6.69
N ASP A 149 14.50 -23.12 7.22
CA ASP A 149 15.57 -22.38 6.52
C ASP A 149 16.08 -23.10 5.25
N GLU A 150 15.57 -24.30 4.94
CA GLU A 150 15.94 -25.04 3.72
C GLU A 150 14.81 -25.01 2.68
N GLN A 151 13.84 -24.12 2.85
CA GLN A 151 12.73 -23.92 1.91
C GLN A 151 12.69 -22.48 1.38
N THR A 152 12.09 -22.34 0.19
CA THR A 152 11.75 -21.07 -0.45
C THR A 152 10.26 -21.07 -0.76
N LEU A 153 9.54 -20.05 -0.30
CA LEU A 153 8.17 -19.76 -0.71
C LEU A 153 8.18 -19.00 -2.04
N VAL A 154 7.52 -19.55 -3.05
CA VAL A 154 7.43 -18.89 -4.37
C VAL A 154 6.09 -18.18 -4.50
N MET A 155 6.13 -16.87 -4.76
CA MET A 155 4.96 -16.01 -4.85
C MET A 155 4.72 -15.55 -6.30
N TYR A 156 3.53 -15.86 -6.81
CA TYR A 156 3.04 -15.50 -8.14
C TYR A 156 2.02 -14.37 -8.05
N SER A 157 2.49 -13.13 -8.10
CA SER A 157 1.66 -11.92 -8.02
C SER A 157 0.66 -11.96 -6.85
N GLY A 158 1.15 -12.29 -5.65
CA GLY A 158 0.34 -12.47 -4.45
C GLY A 158 -0.11 -13.90 -4.21
N HIS A 159 -0.26 -14.76 -5.23
CA HIS A 159 -0.59 -16.17 -5.01
C HIS A 159 0.61 -16.94 -4.44
N PRO A 160 0.50 -17.57 -3.25
CA PRO A 160 1.55 -18.44 -2.75
C PRO A 160 1.49 -19.79 -3.46
N MET A 161 2.40 -20.02 -4.41
CA MET A 161 2.46 -21.27 -5.18
C MET A 161 2.81 -22.47 -4.27
N GLY A 162 3.65 -22.23 -3.27
CA GLY A 162 4.01 -23.24 -2.27
C GLY A 162 5.47 -23.12 -1.81
N LEU A 163 5.82 -24.01 -0.89
CA LEU A 163 7.18 -24.17 -0.35
C LEU A 163 7.95 -25.20 -1.17
N PHE A 164 9.12 -24.81 -1.67
CA PHE A 164 10.00 -25.68 -2.45
C PHE A 164 11.33 -25.89 -1.71
N PRO A 165 11.93 -27.10 -1.77
CA PRO A 165 13.26 -27.33 -1.22
C PRO A 165 14.31 -26.38 -1.83
N SER A 166 15.23 -25.93 -1.00
CA SER A 166 16.31 -24.99 -1.33
C SER A 166 17.48 -25.20 -0.35
N HIS A 167 18.16 -24.15 0.10
CA HIS A 167 19.24 -24.22 1.07
C HIS A 167 19.26 -22.97 1.97
N LYS A 168 20.02 -23.02 3.07
CA LYS A 168 20.05 -21.96 4.11
C LYS A 168 20.35 -20.56 3.58
N ASP A 169 21.24 -20.46 2.59
CA ASP A 169 21.62 -19.18 1.97
C ASP A 169 20.67 -18.70 0.85
N ALA A 170 19.67 -19.50 0.48
CA ALA A 170 18.66 -19.11 -0.50
C ALA A 170 17.69 -18.06 0.09
N PRO A 171 17.04 -17.22 -0.74
CA PRO A 171 15.95 -16.38 -0.26
C PRO A 171 14.81 -17.22 0.34
N ARG A 172 14.26 -16.82 1.50
CA ARG A 172 13.07 -17.49 2.05
C ARG A 172 11.83 -17.28 1.19
N VAL A 173 11.78 -16.16 0.45
CA VAL A 173 10.66 -15.84 -0.44
C VAL A 173 11.20 -15.27 -1.75
N VAL A 174 10.67 -15.77 -2.87
CA VAL A 174 10.86 -15.16 -4.20
C VAL A 174 9.53 -14.60 -4.65
N VAL A 175 9.48 -13.30 -4.92
CA VAL A 175 8.24 -12.59 -5.27
C VAL A 175 8.29 -12.04 -6.68
N THR A 176 7.25 -12.35 -7.45
CA THR A 176 6.94 -11.69 -8.71
C THR A 176 5.60 -10.96 -8.56
N ASN A 177 5.47 -9.77 -9.16
CA ASN A 177 4.22 -9.01 -9.19
C ASN A 177 4.03 -8.38 -10.56
N GLY A 178 2.90 -8.64 -11.22
CA GLY A 178 2.58 -7.96 -12.47
C GLY A 178 3.47 -8.38 -13.63
N MET A 179 4.14 -9.53 -13.56
CA MET A 179 4.96 -10.02 -14.66
C MET A 179 4.06 -10.50 -15.79
N MET A 180 4.19 -9.88 -16.95
CA MET A 180 3.34 -10.10 -18.12
C MET A 180 4.19 -10.41 -19.35
N ILE A 181 3.63 -11.16 -20.29
CA ILE A 181 4.17 -11.21 -21.65
C ILE A 181 4.05 -9.78 -22.21
N PRO A 182 5.11 -9.17 -22.79
CA PRO A 182 5.13 -7.74 -23.11
C PRO A 182 3.95 -7.23 -23.94
N ASN A 183 3.49 -8.03 -24.91
CA ASN A 183 2.36 -7.67 -25.78
C ASN A 183 0.98 -7.66 -25.07
N TYR A 184 0.93 -8.09 -23.81
CA TYR A 184 -0.28 -8.16 -22.98
C TYR A 184 -0.08 -7.40 -21.66
N SER A 185 0.70 -6.32 -21.69
CA SER A 185 1.06 -5.52 -20.52
C SER A 185 0.51 -4.09 -20.60
N THR A 186 -0.64 -3.89 -21.27
CA THR A 186 -1.34 -2.60 -21.26
C THR A 186 -2.11 -2.40 -19.95
N GLN A 187 -2.58 -1.18 -19.70
CA GLN A 187 -3.36 -0.89 -18.50
C GLN A 187 -4.66 -1.72 -18.42
N ASP A 188 -5.37 -1.88 -19.54
CA ASP A 188 -6.61 -2.64 -19.60
C ASP A 188 -6.36 -4.15 -19.47
N ASP A 189 -5.25 -4.66 -20.00
CA ASP A 189 -4.81 -6.04 -19.73
C ASP A 189 -4.63 -6.25 -18.22
N TRP A 190 -3.91 -5.35 -17.56
CA TRP A 190 -3.68 -5.44 -16.12
C TRP A 190 -4.98 -5.40 -15.31
N GLU A 191 -5.89 -4.46 -15.62
CA GLU A 191 -7.19 -4.35 -14.93
C GLU A 191 -7.98 -5.66 -15.05
N LYS A 192 -8.01 -6.24 -16.26
CA LYS A 192 -8.68 -7.51 -16.54
C LYS A 192 -8.04 -8.67 -15.79
N TYR A 193 -6.74 -8.86 -15.92
CA TYR A 193 -6.05 -10.01 -15.31
C TYR A 193 -6.00 -9.93 -13.78
N ASN A 194 -6.04 -8.74 -13.21
CA ASN A 194 -6.19 -8.55 -11.78
C ASN A 194 -7.59 -8.95 -11.31
N ALA A 195 -8.65 -8.50 -12.00
CA ALA A 195 -10.02 -8.93 -11.70
C ALA A 195 -10.23 -10.45 -11.88
N LEU A 196 -9.50 -11.09 -12.80
CA LEU A 196 -9.48 -12.54 -12.97
C LEU A 196 -8.74 -13.30 -11.85
N GLY A 197 -8.02 -12.62 -10.97
CA GLY A 197 -7.27 -13.27 -9.89
C GLY A 197 -5.95 -13.93 -10.34
N VAL A 198 -5.34 -13.45 -11.43
CA VAL A 198 -4.11 -14.03 -12.01
C VAL A 198 -2.91 -13.09 -12.00
N THR A 199 -3.06 -11.82 -11.62
CA THR A 199 -1.95 -10.88 -11.46
C THR A 199 -2.29 -9.76 -10.48
N GLN A 200 -1.30 -8.99 -10.03
CA GLN A 200 -1.49 -7.80 -9.23
C GLN A 200 -0.44 -6.73 -9.55
N TYR A 201 -0.72 -5.48 -9.21
CA TYR A 201 0.30 -4.43 -9.22
C TYR A 201 0.90 -4.32 -7.82
N GLY A 202 2.16 -4.69 -7.67
CA GLY A 202 2.86 -4.63 -6.39
C GLY A 202 3.55 -3.30 -6.10
N GLN A 203 3.45 -2.31 -7.00
CA GLN A 203 4.30 -1.12 -6.96
C GLN A 203 5.78 -1.55 -6.81
N MET A 204 6.55 -0.87 -5.98
CA MET A 204 7.91 -1.23 -5.59
C MET A 204 7.91 -1.98 -4.27
N THR A 205 7.43 -1.36 -3.19
CA THR A 205 7.56 -1.89 -1.83
C THR A 205 6.27 -2.44 -1.23
N ALA A 206 5.12 -2.27 -1.93
CA ALA A 206 3.83 -2.82 -1.48
C ALA A 206 3.82 -4.35 -1.63
N GLY A 207 4.03 -4.84 -2.85
CA GLY A 207 4.06 -6.26 -3.16
C GLY A 207 5.37 -6.96 -2.81
N SER A 208 6.40 -6.23 -2.35
CA SER A 208 7.66 -6.81 -1.86
C SER A 208 7.82 -6.73 -0.35
N TYR A 209 6.77 -6.30 0.36
CA TYR A 209 6.69 -6.33 1.82
C TYR A 209 7.78 -5.49 2.50
N MET A 210 7.98 -4.24 2.09
CA MET A 210 9.01 -3.38 2.69
C MET A 210 8.67 -1.89 2.66
N TYR A 211 7.38 -1.54 2.65
CA TYR A 211 6.95 -0.15 2.75
C TYR A 211 6.98 0.29 4.21
N ILE A 212 7.59 1.44 4.49
CA ILE A 212 7.86 1.92 5.86
C ILE A 212 7.22 3.28 6.12
N GLY A 213 6.10 3.54 5.45
CA GLY A 213 5.45 4.83 5.48
C GLY A 213 6.18 5.88 4.61
N PRO A 214 5.82 7.16 4.78
CA PRO A 214 6.18 8.20 3.83
C PRO A 214 7.59 8.77 4.07
N GLN A 215 8.33 8.30 5.08
CA GLN A 215 9.69 8.75 5.40
C GLN A 215 10.67 8.60 4.23
N GLY A 216 10.53 7.53 3.43
CA GLY A 216 11.39 7.32 2.26
C GLY A 216 11.23 8.42 1.20
N ILE A 217 10.00 8.91 1.02
CA ILE A 217 9.70 10.02 0.10
C ILE A 217 10.22 11.34 0.67
N VAL A 218 10.05 11.59 1.97
CA VAL A 218 10.61 12.79 2.63
C VAL A 218 12.12 12.88 2.40
N HIS A 219 12.85 11.78 2.63
CA HIS A 219 14.30 11.74 2.39
C HIS A 219 14.61 11.95 0.89
N GLY A 220 13.97 11.20 0.00
CA GLY A 220 14.17 11.32 -1.45
C GLY A 220 13.95 12.74 -1.96
N THR A 221 12.83 13.37 -1.59
CA THR A 221 12.52 14.76 -1.97
C THR A 221 13.50 15.75 -1.36
N THR A 222 13.98 15.51 -0.12
CA THR A 222 15.02 16.37 0.50
C THR A 222 16.29 16.36 -0.36
N ILE A 223 16.75 15.18 -0.79
CA ILE A 223 17.90 15.04 -1.68
C ILE A 223 17.65 15.72 -3.03
N THR A 224 16.44 15.59 -3.59
CA THR A 224 16.06 16.27 -4.84
C THR A 224 16.14 17.79 -4.71
N VAL A 225 15.56 18.37 -3.66
CA VAL A 225 15.57 19.82 -3.41
C VAL A 225 17.00 20.33 -3.22
N LEU A 226 17.80 19.65 -2.39
CA LEU A 226 19.21 20.01 -2.17
C LEU A 226 20.02 19.98 -3.48
N ASN A 227 19.81 18.97 -4.33
CA ASN A 227 20.48 18.91 -5.63
C ASN A 227 19.96 19.95 -6.62
N GLY A 228 18.66 20.27 -6.58
CA GLY A 228 18.07 21.35 -7.38
C GLY A 228 18.77 22.69 -7.09
N PHE A 229 18.94 23.02 -5.82
CA PHE A 229 19.66 24.21 -5.38
C PHE A 229 21.14 24.20 -5.79
N ARG A 230 21.86 23.09 -5.59
CA ARG A 230 23.25 22.94 -6.04
C ARG A 230 23.40 23.15 -7.54
N LYS A 231 22.50 22.58 -8.35
CA LYS A 231 22.55 22.67 -9.81
C LYS A 231 22.42 24.10 -10.33
N ILE A 232 21.68 24.96 -9.63
CA ILE A 232 21.54 26.38 -9.97
C ILE A 232 22.53 27.28 -9.22
N GLY A 233 23.51 26.69 -8.50
CA GLY A 233 24.53 27.44 -7.75
C GLY A 233 23.97 28.25 -6.58
N LYS A 234 22.86 27.83 -5.98
CA LYS A 234 22.21 28.52 -4.85
C LYS A 234 22.19 27.66 -3.59
N SER A 235 22.13 28.32 -2.44
CA SER A 235 21.85 27.67 -1.15
C SER A 235 20.33 27.55 -0.97
N PRO A 236 19.80 26.48 -0.34
CA PRO A 236 18.39 26.42 0.04
C PRO A 236 18.01 27.50 1.06
N LYS A 237 18.94 27.91 1.94
CA LYS A 237 18.67 28.90 2.99
C LYS A 237 18.27 30.24 2.39
N GLY A 238 17.12 30.76 2.84
CA GLY A 238 16.55 32.03 2.38
C GLY A 238 16.03 32.01 0.95
N HIS A 239 15.99 30.83 0.31
CA HIS A 239 15.49 30.67 -1.05
C HIS A 239 14.16 29.92 -1.07
N LEU A 240 13.39 30.18 -2.12
CA LEU A 240 12.03 29.70 -2.28
C LEU A 240 11.99 28.46 -3.18
N PHE A 241 11.27 27.44 -2.73
CA PHE A 241 10.85 26.27 -3.48
C PHE A 241 9.32 26.32 -3.63
N VAL A 242 8.84 26.57 -4.85
CA VAL A 242 7.41 26.56 -5.18
C VAL A 242 7.07 25.22 -5.84
N THR A 243 6.02 24.57 -5.37
CA THR A 243 5.55 23.28 -5.88
C THR A 243 4.04 23.11 -5.67
N SER A 244 3.50 21.95 -6.02
CA SER A 244 2.08 21.63 -5.84
C SER A 244 1.84 20.18 -5.41
N GLY A 245 0.63 19.96 -4.87
CA GLY A 245 0.10 18.68 -4.43
C GLY A 245 0.51 18.29 -3.01
N LEU A 246 -0.48 17.95 -2.20
CA LEU A 246 -0.32 17.44 -0.83
C LEU A 246 -0.91 16.03 -0.65
N GLY A 247 -0.98 15.27 -1.75
CA GLY A 247 -1.43 13.88 -1.78
C GLY A 247 -0.46 12.90 -1.08
N GLY A 248 -0.57 11.61 -1.39
CA GLY A 248 0.19 10.55 -0.71
C GLY A 248 1.70 10.77 -0.70
N MET A 249 2.32 10.96 -1.87
CA MET A 249 3.76 11.21 -2.00
C MET A 249 4.10 12.71 -1.98
N SER A 250 3.34 13.53 -2.71
CA SER A 250 3.61 14.97 -2.84
C SER A 250 3.43 15.75 -1.53
N GLY A 251 2.67 15.21 -0.57
CA GLY A 251 2.58 15.74 0.80
C GLY A 251 3.91 15.80 1.56
N ALA A 252 4.92 15.05 1.14
CA ALA A 252 6.26 15.07 1.75
C ALA A 252 7.09 16.31 1.40
N GLN A 253 6.71 17.06 0.35
CA GLN A 253 7.49 18.19 -0.16
C GLN A 253 7.68 19.32 0.86
N PRO A 254 6.64 19.79 1.57
CA PRO A 254 6.78 20.72 2.71
C PRO A 254 7.86 20.32 3.73
N LYS A 255 7.76 19.09 4.26
CA LYS A 255 8.70 18.58 5.26
C LYS A 255 10.11 18.45 4.71
N ALA A 256 10.25 18.00 3.47
CA ALA A 256 11.53 17.91 2.78
C ALA A 256 12.20 19.28 2.58
N GLY A 257 11.41 20.31 2.23
CA GLY A 257 11.89 21.67 2.14
C GLY A 257 12.36 22.22 3.49
N ASN A 258 11.65 21.92 4.57
CA ASN A 258 12.09 22.25 5.92
C ASN A 258 13.42 21.59 6.29
N ILE A 259 13.59 20.30 6.00
CA ILE A 259 14.86 19.59 6.26
C ILE A 259 15.99 20.16 5.38
N ALA A 260 15.69 20.51 4.12
CA ALA A 260 16.65 21.16 3.23
C ALA A 260 17.00 22.60 3.69
N GLY A 261 16.16 23.22 4.52
CA GLY A 261 16.33 24.57 5.04
C GLY A 261 15.85 25.68 4.10
N CYS A 262 14.91 25.39 3.19
CA CYS A 262 14.33 26.38 2.28
C CYS A 262 12.92 26.82 2.71
N ILE A 263 12.44 27.88 2.09
CA ILE A 263 11.04 28.32 2.19
C ILE A 263 10.27 27.51 1.16
N THR A 264 9.24 26.79 1.59
CA THR A 264 8.41 25.98 0.69
C THR A 264 7.03 26.60 0.55
N VAL A 265 6.56 26.72 -0.69
CA VAL A 265 5.15 27.00 -0.99
C VAL A 265 4.61 25.80 -1.76
N CYS A 266 3.60 25.13 -1.20
CA CYS A 266 2.94 24.00 -1.84
C CYS A 266 1.46 24.32 -2.08
N ALA A 267 1.06 24.49 -3.34
CA ALA A 267 -0.34 24.71 -3.68
C ALA A 267 -1.12 23.38 -3.70
N GLU A 268 -2.31 23.36 -3.12
CA GLU A 268 -3.22 22.22 -3.12
C GLU A 268 -4.66 22.72 -3.17
N ILE A 269 -5.49 22.09 -4.01
CA ILE A 269 -6.89 22.47 -4.18
C ILE A 269 -7.82 21.73 -3.20
N ASN A 270 -7.39 20.56 -2.69
CA ASN A 270 -8.16 19.72 -1.80
C ASN A 270 -7.96 20.13 -0.33
N PRO A 271 -8.98 20.72 0.34
CA PRO A 271 -8.87 21.17 1.73
C PRO A 271 -8.50 20.02 2.68
N LYS A 272 -9.04 18.82 2.44
CA LYS A 272 -8.77 17.65 3.27
C LYS A 272 -7.28 17.28 3.25
N ALA A 273 -6.63 17.39 2.09
CA ALA A 273 -5.20 17.10 1.98
C ALA A 273 -4.36 18.15 2.72
N VAL A 274 -4.71 19.44 2.58
CA VAL A 274 -4.07 20.54 3.34
C VAL A 274 -4.20 20.31 4.85
N GLU A 275 -5.42 20.11 5.34
CA GLU A 275 -5.72 19.90 6.76
C GLU A 275 -4.97 18.69 7.31
N THR A 276 -4.95 17.58 6.57
CA THR A 276 -4.23 16.36 6.96
C THR A 276 -2.73 16.62 7.11
N ARG A 277 -2.10 17.34 6.18
CA ARG A 277 -0.65 17.60 6.26
C ARG A 277 -0.29 18.65 7.31
N HIS A 278 -1.17 19.62 7.53
CA HIS A 278 -1.00 20.59 8.61
C HIS A 278 -1.14 19.93 9.98
N SER A 279 -2.17 19.09 10.19
CA SER A 279 -2.35 18.38 11.46
C SER A 279 -1.22 17.39 11.78
N GLN A 280 -0.54 16.87 10.74
CA GLN A 280 0.65 16.02 10.88
C GLN A 280 1.93 16.80 11.23
N GLY A 281 1.91 18.14 11.20
CA GLY A 281 3.12 18.97 11.34
C GLY A 281 4.09 18.80 10.17
N TRP A 282 3.55 18.47 8.98
CA TRP A 282 4.30 18.39 7.73
C TRP A 282 4.28 19.72 6.98
N VAL A 283 3.21 20.48 7.16
CA VAL A 283 3.05 21.88 6.74
C VAL A 283 3.03 22.73 8.00
N ASP A 284 3.73 23.86 8.01
CA ASP A 284 3.78 24.78 9.17
C ASP A 284 2.64 25.80 9.15
N GLU A 285 2.29 26.30 7.97
CA GLU A 285 1.29 27.36 7.80
C GLU A 285 0.35 27.06 6.63
N VAL A 286 -0.91 27.49 6.74
CA VAL A 286 -1.90 27.42 5.67
C VAL A 286 -2.32 28.83 5.28
N CYS A 287 -2.31 29.13 3.98
CA CYS A 287 -2.76 30.39 3.42
C CYS A 287 -3.85 30.15 2.37
N HIS A 288 -4.86 31.02 2.35
CA HIS A 288 -5.99 30.93 1.41
C HIS A 288 -5.99 32.05 0.38
N ASP A 289 -5.19 33.08 0.59
CA ASP A 289 -5.14 34.29 -0.24
C ASP A 289 -3.74 34.47 -0.84
N LEU A 290 -3.70 34.71 -2.14
CA LEU A 290 -2.45 34.79 -2.88
C LEU A 290 -1.63 36.03 -2.50
N ASP A 291 -2.29 37.17 -2.28
CA ASP A 291 -1.60 38.42 -1.93
C ASP A 291 -0.96 38.30 -0.53
N GLN A 292 -1.70 37.71 0.43
CA GLN A 292 -1.17 37.39 1.76
C GLN A 292 -0.01 36.39 1.70
N LEU A 293 -0.11 35.36 0.87
CA LEU A 293 0.96 34.39 0.65
C LEU A 293 2.24 35.08 0.15
N VAL A 294 2.12 35.96 -0.83
CA VAL A 294 3.26 36.71 -1.39
C VAL A 294 3.93 37.57 -0.32
N LEU A 295 3.15 38.27 0.51
CA LEU A 295 3.68 39.05 1.63
C LEU A 295 4.40 38.16 2.66
N ARG A 296 3.81 37.02 3.01
CA ARG A 296 4.39 36.05 3.96
C ARG A 296 5.71 35.48 3.47
N VAL A 297 5.80 35.14 2.18
CA VAL A 297 7.02 34.63 1.55
C VAL A 297 8.12 35.69 1.51
N LYS A 298 7.78 36.97 1.23
CA LYS A 298 8.77 38.07 1.30
C LYS A 298 9.37 38.20 2.70
N ALA A 299 8.51 38.19 3.74
CA ALA A 299 8.97 38.24 5.12
C ALA A 299 9.85 37.03 5.50
N ALA A 300 9.49 35.82 5.04
CA ALA A 300 10.29 34.62 5.26
C ALA A 300 11.69 34.74 4.63
N LYS A 301 11.78 35.30 3.42
CA LYS A 301 13.05 35.51 2.71
C LYS A 301 13.95 36.52 3.43
N GLU A 302 13.39 37.65 3.89
CA GLU A 302 14.12 38.68 4.64
C GLU A 302 14.72 38.13 5.94
N LYS A 303 13.97 37.27 6.63
CA LYS A 303 14.37 36.65 7.89
C LYS A 303 15.18 35.35 7.72
N ILE A 304 15.36 34.88 6.48
CA ILE A 304 16.05 33.61 6.16
C ILE A 304 15.39 32.44 6.93
N GLU A 305 14.05 32.44 6.97
CA GLU A 305 13.28 31.41 7.65
C GLU A 305 13.34 30.08 6.90
N THR A 306 13.16 28.99 7.65
CA THR A 306 12.81 27.68 7.13
C THR A 306 11.36 27.44 7.50
N VAL A 307 10.48 27.51 6.52
CA VAL A 307 9.03 27.43 6.73
C VAL A 307 8.37 26.83 5.50
N SER A 308 7.36 26.01 5.75
CA SER A 308 6.52 25.41 4.74
C SER A 308 5.10 25.96 4.82
N ILE A 309 4.63 26.49 3.69
CA ILE A 309 3.33 27.15 3.58
C ILE A 309 2.50 26.39 2.54
N ALA A 310 1.37 25.83 2.95
CA ALA A 310 0.37 25.33 2.03
C ALA A 310 -0.50 26.48 1.53
N TYR A 311 -0.68 26.57 0.22
CA TYR A 311 -1.66 27.48 -0.39
C TYR A 311 -2.90 26.68 -0.77
N LEU A 312 -4.04 26.94 -0.12
CA LEU A 312 -5.31 26.33 -0.49
C LEU A 312 -5.85 27.03 -1.75
N GLY A 313 -5.41 26.55 -2.90
CA GLY A 313 -5.67 27.16 -4.18
C GLY A 313 -5.00 26.40 -5.32
N ASN A 314 -5.22 26.87 -6.54
CA ASN A 314 -4.56 26.30 -7.71
C ASN A 314 -3.11 26.78 -7.81
N ILE A 315 -2.23 25.95 -8.39
CA ILE A 315 -0.82 26.30 -8.64
C ILE A 315 -0.64 27.28 -9.80
N VAL A 316 -1.62 27.31 -10.72
CA VAL A 316 -1.70 28.22 -11.87
C VAL A 316 -2.11 29.61 -11.41
#